data_AF-Q64DP2-F1
#
_entry.id   AF-Q64DP2-F1
#
_cell.length_a   1.000
_cell.length_b   1.000
_cell.length_c   1.000
_cell.angle_alpha   90.00
_cell.angle_beta   90.00
_cell.angle_gamma   90.00
#
_symmetry.space_group_name_H-M   'P 1'
#
loop_
_entity.id
_entity.type
_entity.pdbx_description
1 polymer ?
#
loop_
_entity_poly.entity_id
_entity_poly.type
_entity_poly.pdbx_seq_one_letter_code
_entity_poly.pdbx_strand_id
1 'polypeptide(L)'
;MKITFNGEPQEVRSKRLGDIIEELDGAYRQGSIIGVISEKERSELKNEFSLKTAKGEARVKIVSEKNTKAISFFLDVYNRLCGESGKIGWKSEAMTAIGPIKSNLSVEKSEHSYKKWDVFFGFGGFDPGMTYLMISKRAHEAAYGTGSDAVIGRLTRGRSIISDLDEGDEIEEINPIVTEAERVGFVTTDMNTEIGEGQEIFTYAKVKLLQEAPMSSEHFLSLTRDGTFNIDDYTNSYLASESLKGLSLPIENIQYRSKYYLTVRNEGAEKGKVYAYKGNRLPHTSHNVFGEIIQGGDLIDYATQGDTVYTMTEPKWMMMVGHTQKEVEAFFERENIEQVREGNTDDDAVVVDQSPALTMDIMDIGSVRTVGVKSEAVLEVVLFHKEAPRTLWYFRKVTGLINRPIGKLNVHFSVPGMLILFKGSSEEAGTLVPENLPKGAVKKGILGVTNMSRANCGVMGIRLDDSKVYGPTGESFDGANMILSFPSLTPPTMSFLSKLKEGDTIYVKEKEK
;
A
#
# COMPACT_ATOMS: atom_id res chain seq x y z
N MET A 1 -22.31 3.77 -20.50
CA MET A 1 -22.24 3.84 -19.04
C MET A 1 -21.09 4.75 -18.69
N LYS A 2 -21.30 5.74 -17.83
CA LYS A 2 -20.23 6.61 -17.34
C LYS A 2 -19.56 5.95 -16.14
N ILE A 3 -18.24 5.93 -16.15
CA ILE A 3 -17.39 5.43 -15.06
C ILE A 3 -16.20 6.36 -14.89
N THR A 4 -15.43 6.18 -13.83
CA THR A 4 -14.07 6.72 -13.71
C THR A 4 -13.09 5.56 -13.82
N PHE A 5 -12.21 5.56 -14.81
CA PHE A 5 -11.22 4.51 -15.01
C PHE A 5 -9.82 5.06 -14.72
N ASN A 6 -9.16 4.51 -13.71
CA ASN A 6 -7.90 4.99 -13.17
C ASN A 6 -7.93 6.52 -12.92
N GLY A 7 -8.97 7.05 -12.30
CA GLY A 7 -9.09 8.49 -12.02
C GLY A 7 -9.52 9.38 -13.20
N GLU A 8 -9.64 8.82 -14.42
CA GLU A 8 -10.11 9.57 -15.59
C GLU A 8 -11.57 9.21 -15.94
N PRO A 9 -12.47 10.20 -16.15
CA PRO A 9 -13.84 9.92 -16.58
C PRO A 9 -13.89 9.25 -17.97
N GLN A 10 -14.68 8.18 -18.11
CA GLN A 10 -14.82 7.41 -19.36
C GLN A 10 -16.28 7.07 -19.64
N GLU A 11 -16.60 6.90 -20.93
CA GLU A 11 -17.87 6.33 -21.38
C GLU A 11 -17.62 4.96 -22.02
N VAL A 12 -18.21 3.92 -21.44
CA VAL A 12 -18.02 2.52 -21.87
C VAL A 12 -19.34 1.87 -22.26
N ARG A 13 -19.28 0.86 -23.13
CA ARG A 13 -20.45 0.13 -23.63
C ARG A 13 -20.74 -1.10 -22.79
N SER A 14 -19.72 -1.81 -22.34
CA SER A 14 -19.89 -3.00 -21.52
C SER A 14 -20.12 -2.65 -20.05
N LYS A 15 -20.68 -3.61 -19.32
CA LYS A 15 -20.73 -3.61 -17.85
C LYS A 15 -19.76 -4.61 -17.24
N ARG A 16 -19.14 -5.48 -18.03
CA ARG A 16 -18.20 -6.48 -17.51
C ARG A 16 -16.82 -5.86 -17.39
N LEU A 17 -16.17 -6.06 -16.25
CA LEU A 17 -14.87 -5.48 -15.94
C LEU A 17 -13.81 -5.81 -17.02
N GLY A 18 -13.72 -7.07 -17.45
CA GLY A 18 -12.76 -7.49 -18.48
C GLY A 18 -12.98 -6.77 -19.81
N ASP A 19 -14.23 -6.73 -20.29
CA ASP A 19 -14.58 -6.04 -21.54
C ASP A 19 -14.31 -4.53 -21.45
N ILE A 20 -14.53 -3.91 -20.28
CA ILE A 20 -14.26 -2.49 -20.05
C ILE A 20 -12.76 -2.21 -20.15
N ILE A 21 -11.93 -3.07 -19.55
CA ILE A 21 -10.46 -2.92 -19.62
C ILE A 21 -9.98 -3.07 -21.08
N GLU A 22 -10.53 -4.03 -21.83
CA GLU A 22 -10.20 -4.23 -23.25
C GLU A 22 -10.68 -3.06 -24.13
N GLU A 23 -11.91 -2.56 -23.91
CA GLU A 23 -12.49 -1.42 -24.64
C GLU A 23 -11.63 -0.15 -24.49
N LEU A 24 -11.03 0.05 -23.32
CA LEU A 24 -10.24 1.24 -22.99
C LEU A 24 -8.72 1.08 -23.23
N ASP A 25 -8.26 -0.07 -23.73
CA ASP A 25 -6.82 -0.43 -23.75
C ASP A 25 -6.15 -0.18 -22.39
N GLY A 26 -6.87 -0.56 -21.32
CA GLY A 26 -6.52 -0.25 -19.95
C GLY A 26 -5.33 -1.07 -19.47
N ALA A 27 -4.37 -0.38 -18.85
CA ALA A 27 -3.19 -1.05 -18.30
C ALA A 27 -3.56 -2.02 -17.16
N TYR A 28 -3.36 -3.31 -17.40
CA TYR A 28 -3.66 -4.36 -16.43
C TYR A 28 -2.60 -5.46 -16.49
N ARG A 29 -2.34 -6.08 -15.34
CA ARG A 29 -1.45 -7.24 -15.23
C ARG A 29 -2.21 -8.43 -14.68
N GLN A 30 -2.15 -9.54 -15.40
CA GLN A 30 -2.87 -10.76 -15.04
C GLN A 30 -2.56 -11.22 -13.62
N GLY A 31 -3.61 -11.51 -12.85
CA GLY A 31 -3.50 -11.94 -11.45
C GLY A 31 -3.48 -10.79 -10.45
N SER A 32 -3.31 -9.54 -10.91
CA SER A 32 -3.41 -8.38 -10.03
C SER A 32 -4.86 -8.07 -9.67
N ILE A 33 -5.06 -7.57 -8.45
CA ILE A 33 -6.34 -7.06 -7.99
C ILE A 33 -6.72 -5.75 -8.67
N ILE A 34 -8.03 -5.55 -8.84
CA ILE A 34 -8.65 -4.34 -9.37
C ILE A 34 -9.60 -3.80 -8.30
N GLY A 35 -9.53 -2.50 -8.03
CA GLY A 35 -10.38 -1.81 -7.07
C GLY A 35 -11.62 -1.27 -7.76
N VAL A 36 -12.79 -1.56 -7.20
CA VAL A 36 -14.08 -1.01 -7.65
C VAL A 36 -14.66 -0.19 -6.51
N ILE A 37 -14.77 1.12 -6.72
CA ILE A 37 -15.18 2.09 -5.71
C ILE A 37 -16.50 2.72 -6.11
N SER A 38 -17.39 2.91 -5.14
CA SER A 38 -18.64 3.63 -5.30
C SER A 38 -18.70 4.74 -4.25
N GLU A 39 -19.14 5.92 -4.65
CA GLU A 39 -19.53 6.95 -3.69
C GLU A 39 -20.96 6.69 -3.24
N LYS A 40 -21.18 6.49 -1.94
CA LYS A 40 -22.53 6.63 -1.39
C LYS A 40 -22.91 8.10 -1.45
N GLU A 41 -24.07 8.38 -2.03
CA GLU A 41 -24.65 9.72 -2.00
C GLU A 41 -24.74 10.25 -0.55
N ARG A 42 -24.52 11.56 -0.42
CA ARG A 42 -24.71 12.26 0.85
C ARG A 42 -26.12 11.99 1.36
N SER A 43 -26.22 11.48 2.58
CA SER A 43 -27.52 11.24 3.21
C SER A 43 -27.75 12.23 4.33
N GLU A 44 -28.90 12.89 4.33
CA GLU A 44 -29.36 13.67 5.47
C GLU A 44 -29.62 12.71 6.65
N LEU A 45 -28.93 12.92 7.76
CA LEU A 45 -29.25 12.24 9.01
C LEU A 45 -30.61 12.72 9.48
N LYS A 46 -31.64 11.91 9.22
CA LYS A 46 -33.02 12.17 9.68
C LYS A 46 -33.16 12.24 11.20
N ASN A 47 -32.11 11.89 11.95
CA ASN A 47 -32.10 11.84 13.40
C ASN A 47 -31.11 12.81 14.07
N GLU A 48 -30.35 13.62 13.33
CA GLU A 48 -29.45 14.60 13.94
C GLU A 48 -29.55 15.96 13.25
N PHE A 49 -29.69 17.02 14.04
CA PHE A 49 -30.00 18.36 13.56
C PHE A 49 -29.05 19.38 14.17
N SER A 50 -28.54 20.30 13.34
CA SER A 50 -27.84 21.51 13.80
C SER A 50 -28.84 22.62 14.07
N LEU A 51 -28.73 23.29 15.21
CA LEU A 51 -29.44 24.51 15.57
C LEU A 51 -28.42 25.65 15.52
N LYS A 52 -28.54 26.54 14.55
CA LYS A 52 -27.67 27.72 14.43
C LYS A 52 -28.28 28.90 15.17
N THR A 53 -27.43 29.64 15.87
CA THR A 53 -27.77 30.88 16.57
C THR A 53 -26.62 31.87 16.39
N ALA A 54 -26.86 33.15 16.65
CA ALA A 54 -25.81 34.17 16.67
C ALA A 54 -24.66 33.87 17.66
N LYS A 55 -24.93 33.06 18.69
CA LYS A 55 -23.94 32.66 19.72
C LYS A 55 -23.18 31.38 19.35
N GLY A 56 -23.57 30.67 18.27
CA GLY A 56 -22.92 29.46 17.78
C GLY A 56 -23.89 28.34 17.40
N GLU A 57 -23.33 27.17 17.07
CA GLU A 57 -24.09 25.99 16.63
C GLU A 57 -24.23 24.94 17.76
N ALA A 58 -25.45 24.48 17.96
CA ALA A 58 -25.80 23.38 18.85
C ALA A 58 -26.29 22.16 18.04
N ARG A 59 -26.19 20.94 18.59
CA ARG A 59 -26.64 19.72 17.90
C ARG A 59 -27.61 18.91 18.76
N VAL A 60 -28.73 18.53 18.16
CA VAL A 60 -29.75 17.69 18.77
C VAL A 60 -29.84 16.38 18.01
N LYS A 61 -29.86 15.27 18.75
CA LYS A 61 -30.05 13.92 18.22
C LYS A 61 -31.36 13.33 18.71
N ILE A 62 -32.21 12.89 17.80
CA ILE A 62 -33.39 12.07 18.08
C ILE A 62 -32.90 10.69 18.52
N VAL A 63 -33.25 10.28 19.75
CA VAL A 63 -32.76 9.03 20.37
C VAL A 63 -33.85 7.97 20.56
N SER A 64 -35.10 8.27 20.25
CA SER A 64 -36.20 7.31 20.34
C SER A 64 -36.32 6.47 19.07
N GLU A 65 -36.29 5.15 19.21
CA GLU A 65 -36.59 4.19 18.13
C GLU A 65 -38.09 4.09 17.82
N LYS A 66 -38.95 4.55 18.74
CA LYS A 66 -40.41 4.61 18.53
C LYS A 66 -40.77 5.93 17.85
N ASN A 67 -41.46 5.86 16.72
CA ASN A 67 -41.99 7.04 16.04
C ASN A 67 -43.21 7.60 16.81
N THR A 68 -42.97 8.54 17.72
CA THR A 68 -44.04 9.22 18.47
C THR A 68 -44.62 10.38 17.68
N LYS A 69 -45.83 10.84 18.05
CA LYS A 69 -46.44 12.04 17.45
C LYS A 69 -45.55 13.28 17.57
N ALA A 70 -44.80 13.40 18.68
CA ALA A 70 -43.87 14.49 18.91
C ALA A 70 -42.66 14.46 17.95
N ILE A 71 -42.13 13.28 17.64
CA ILE A 71 -41.04 13.14 16.65
C ILE A 71 -41.55 13.49 15.25
N SER A 72 -42.71 12.96 14.86
CA SER A 72 -43.33 13.29 13.57
C SER A 72 -43.59 14.80 13.48
N PHE A 73 -44.12 15.40 14.55
CA PHE A 73 -44.32 16.85 14.63
C PHE A 73 -43.01 17.64 14.49
N PHE A 74 -41.93 17.25 15.18
CA PHE A 74 -40.62 17.89 15.03
C PHE A 74 -40.13 17.85 13.58
N LEU A 75 -40.19 16.68 12.94
CA LEU A 75 -39.75 16.50 11.55
C LEU A 75 -40.58 17.35 10.56
N ASP A 76 -41.85 17.61 10.87
CA ASP A 76 -42.73 18.48 10.06
C ASP A 76 -42.50 19.99 10.30
N VAL A 77 -41.86 20.37 11.41
CA VAL A 77 -41.80 21.78 11.86
C VAL A 77 -40.41 22.33 12.09
N TYR A 78 -39.35 21.51 12.12
CA TYR A 78 -38.01 21.98 12.52
C TYR A 78 -37.53 23.17 11.68
N ASN A 79 -37.79 23.17 10.37
CA ASN A 79 -37.44 24.25 9.45
C ASN A 79 -38.28 25.52 9.64
N ARG A 80 -39.35 25.46 10.44
CA ARG A 80 -40.20 26.60 10.83
C ARG A 80 -39.89 27.10 12.23
N LEU A 81 -39.11 26.36 13.03
CA LEU A 81 -38.62 26.80 14.34
C LEU A 81 -37.39 27.71 14.18
N CYS A 82 -37.50 28.69 13.30
CA CYS A 82 -36.49 29.72 13.05
C CYS A 82 -37.14 31.11 12.96
N GLY A 83 -36.34 32.17 13.13
CA GLY A 83 -36.83 33.54 13.19
C GLY A 83 -37.85 33.74 14.31
N GLU A 84 -38.99 34.39 14.03
CA GLU A 84 -40.05 34.66 15.02
C GLU A 84 -40.57 33.41 15.75
N SER A 85 -40.73 32.28 15.04
CA SER A 85 -41.15 31.00 15.64
C SER A 85 -40.00 30.20 16.25
N GLY A 86 -38.76 30.67 16.07
CA GLY A 86 -37.54 30.14 16.70
C GLY A 86 -37.06 31.00 17.87
N LYS A 87 -37.84 32.00 18.31
CA LYS A 87 -37.47 32.83 19.46
C LYS A 87 -37.41 32.03 20.75
N ILE A 88 -36.52 32.43 21.64
CA ILE A 88 -36.49 31.92 23.01
C ILE A 88 -37.60 32.63 23.78
N GLY A 89 -38.76 31.98 23.83
CA GLY A 89 -39.94 32.54 24.49
C GLY A 89 -39.90 32.42 26.01
N TRP A 90 -39.09 31.51 26.55
CA TRP A 90 -38.90 31.37 27.99
C TRP A 90 -37.55 30.73 28.33
N LYS A 91 -36.87 31.27 29.34
CA LYS A 91 -35.66 30.69 29.95
C LYS A 91 -35.84 30.53 31.46
N SER A 92 -35.37 29.41 32.00
CA SER A 92 -35.22 29.21 33.45
C SER A 92 -33.87 28.59 33.77
N GLU A 93 -33.52 28.37 35.04
CA GLU A 93 -32.35 27.55 35.38
C GLU A 93 -32.48 26.10 34.87
N ALA A 94 -33.72 25.61 34.77
CA ALA A 94 -33.99 24.21 34.45
C ALA A 94 -34.01 23.94 32.94
N MET A 95 -34.36 24.92 32.11
CA MET A 95 -34.59 24.71 30.69
C MET A 95 -34.48 25.98 29.84
N THR A 96 -34.43 25.80 28.53
CA THR A 96 -34.55 26.82 27.50
C THR A 96 -35.67 26.40 26.54
N ALA A 97 -36.64 27.29 26.25
CA ALA A 97 -37.80 27.02 25.40
C ALA A 97 -37.79 27.84 24.10
N ILE A 98 -37.80 27.13 22.98
CA ILE A 98 -37.77 27.68 21.62
C ILE A 98 -39.18 27.63 21.04
N GLY A 99 -39.73 28.76 20.59
CA GLY A 99 -41.11 28.87 20.11
C GLY A 99 -41.78 30.20 20.49
N PRO A 100 -43.12 30.31 20.35
CA PRO A 100 -44.06 29.20 20.18
C PRO A 100 -44.30 28.79 18.72
N ILE A 101 -44.75 27.55 18.56
CA ILE A 101 -45.34 27.01 17.35
C ILE A 101 -46.67 26.32 17.67
N LYS A 102 -47.63 26.37 16.76
CA LYS A 102 -48.93 25.69 16.93
C LYS A 102 -48.76 24.19 16.71
N SER A 103 -49.20 23.37 17.67
CA SER A 103 -49.21 21.91 17.55
C SER A 103 -50.62 21.32 17.78
N ASN A 104 -50.75 20.03 17.49
CA ASN A 104 -51.91 19.20 17.82
C ASN A 104 -51.52 18.08 18.81
N LEU A 105 -50.43 18.26 19.56
CA LEU A 105 -49.99 17.33 20.58
C LEU A 105 -51.02 17.28 21.73
N SER A 106 -51.15 16.12 22.37
CA SER A 106 -52.17 15.91 23.41
C SER A 106 -51.77 16.58 24.73
N VAL A 107 -52.75 17.20 25.40
CA VAL A 107 -52.55 17.89 26.68
C VAL A 107 -52.58 16.89 27.83
N GLU A 108 -51.53 16.91 28.64
CA GLU A 108 -51.38 16.09 29.84
C GLU A 108 -50.93 16.97 31.02
N LYS A 109 -51.54 16.79 32.20
CA LYS A 109 -51.31 17.66 33.37
C LYS A 109 -50.44 17.02 34.46
N SER A 110 -50.02 15.77 34.28
CA SER A 110 -49.13 15.09 35.22
C SER A 110 -47.71 15.63 35.15
N GLU A 111 -46.99 15.46 36.24
CA GLU A 111 -45.56 15.71 36.28
C GLU A 111 -44.79 14.58 35.58
N HIS A 112 -43.73 14.96 34.87
CA HIS A 112 -42.82 14.03 34.21
C HIS A 112 -41.37 14.34 34.60
N SER A 113 -40.56 13.30 34.64
CA SER A 113 -39.13 13.40 34.94
C SER A 113 -38.33 13.62 33.66
N TYR A 114 -37.61 14.74 33.60
CA TYR A 114 -36.76 15.11 32.47
C TYR A 114 -35.30 14.94 32.86
N LYS A 115 -34.51 14.25 32.04
CA LYS A 115 -33.06 14.14 32.26
C LYS A 115 -32.38 15.40 31.76
N LYS A 116 -31.17 15.61 32.26
CA LYS A 116 -30.28 16.67 31.77
C LYS A 116 -30.05 16.48 30.26
N TRP A 117 -30.25 17.54 29.50
CA TRP A 117 -30.12 17.62 28.04
C TRP A 117 -31.17 16.88 27.23
N ASP A 118 -32.29 16.49 27.85
CA ASP A 118 -33.44 16.02 27.08
C ASP A 118 -34.02 17.16 26.25
N VAL A 119 -34.42 16.81 25.03
CA VAL A 119 -35.13 17.68 24.09
C VAL A 119 -36.54 17.17 23.95
N PHE A 120 -37.52 18.01 24.21
CA PHE A 120 -38.93 17.63 24.32
C PHE A 120 -39.86 18.78 23.94
N PHE A 121 -41.13 18.49 23.67
CA PHE A 121 -42.14 19.54 23.52
C PHE A 121 -42.90 19.79 24.81
N GLY A 122 -43.25 21.04 25.09
CA GLY A 122 -44.16 21.44 26.17
C GLY A 122 -45.05 22.61 25.75
N PHE A 123 -46.05 22.94 26.56
CA PHE A 123 -47.03 23.99 26.30
C PHE A 123 -46.93 25.15 27.29
N GLY A 124 -46.95 26.38 26.77
CA GLY A 124 -47.24 27.57 27.57
C GLY A 124 -48.70 27.57 28.00
N GLY A 125 -48.98 27.61 29.31
CA GLY A 125 -50.35 27.67 29.83
C GLY A 125 -51.23 26.46 29.50
N PHE A 126 -50.65 25.30 29.21
CA PHE A 126 -51.38 24.09 28.75
C PHE A 126 -52.16 24.28 27.44
N ASP A 127 -51.76 25.25 26.61
CA ASP A 127 -52.35 25.52 25.29
C ASP A 127 -51.48 24.91 24.16
N PRO A 128 -51.99 23.94 23.38
CA PRO A 128 -51.29 23.44 22.18
C PRO A 128 -50.99 24.52 21.12
N GLY A 129 -51.69 25.65 21.15
CA GLY A 129 -51.36 26.85 20.36
C GLY A 129 -50.01 27.48 20.73
N MET A 130 -49.54 27.25 21.96
CA MET A 130 -48.31 27.77 22.54
C MET A 130 -47.32 26.64 22.80
N THR A 131 -46.96 25.87 21.77
CA THR A 131 -46.02 24.75 21.90
C THR A 131 -44.58 25.22 21.75
N TYR A 132 -43.69 24.74 22.62
CA TYR A 132 -42.27 25.07 22.62
C TYR A 132 -41.42 23.82 22.51
N LEU A 133 -40.36 23.87 21.70
CA LEU A 133 -39.27 22.91 21.75
C LEU A 133 -38.37 23.27 22.95
N MET A 134 -38.40 22.45 23.98
CA MET A 134 -37.71 22.66 25.24
C MET A 134 -36.43 21.82 25.31
N ILE A 135 -35.37 22.42 25.83
CA ILE A 135 -34.11 21.73 26.12
C ILE A 135 -33.83 21.82 27.62
N SER A 136 -33.80 20.67 28.28
CA SER A 136 -33.52 20.56 29.71
C SER A 136 -32.04 20.81 30.01
N LYS A 137 -31.72 21.73 30.93
CA LYS A 137 -30.35 22.07 31.36
C LYS A 137 -29.90 21.30 32.60
N ARG A 138 -30.83 20.72 33.37
CA ARG A 138 -30.58 19.85 34.54
C ARG A 138 -31.71 18.85 34.72
N ALA A 139 -31.46 17.74 35.42
CA ALA A 139 -32.54 16.82 35.75
C ALA A 139 -33.57 17.49 36.68
N HIS A 140 -34.85 17.32 36.39
CA HIS A 140 -35.96 17.90 37.18
C HIS A 140 -37.28 17.18 36.88
N GLU A 141 -38.28 17.41 37.74
CA GLU A 141 -39.66 16.95 37.55
C GLU A 141 -40.57 18.17 37.43
N ALA A 142 -41.45 18.18 36.43
CA ALA A 142 -42.39 19.28 36.19
C ALA A 142 -43.55 18.83 35.28
N ALA A 143 -44.65 19.57 35.33
CA ALA A 143 -45.78 19.41 34.40
C ALA A 143 -45.73 20.48 33.31
N TYR A 144 -45.22 20.12 32.12
CA TYR A 144 -45.14 21.03 30.95
C TYR A 144 -46.27 20.86 29.95
N GLY A 145 -47.35 20.17 30.30
CA GLY A 145 -48.52 20.03 29.44
C GLY A 145 -48.47 18.86 28.45
N THR A 146 -47.40 18.09 28.45
CA THR A 146 -47.16 16.96 27.53
C THR A 146 -46.64 15.73 28.29
N GLY A 147 -46.91 14.55 27.73
CA GLY A 147 -46.49 13.26 28.28
C GLY A 147 -45.03 12.91 28.03
N SER A 148 -44.61 11.76 28.59
CA SER A 148 -43.25 11.21 28.39
C SER A 148 -42.90 10.90 26.93
N ASP A 149 -43.90 10.72 26.06
CA ASP A 149 -43.74 10.49 24.62
C ASP A 149 -43.40 11.77 23.83
N ALA A 150 -43.45 12.94 24.49
CA ALA A 150 -43.03 14.22 23.95
C ALA A 150 -41.53 14.47 24.04
N VAL A 151 -40.76 13.61 24.72
CA VAL A 151 -39.29 13.62 24.69
C VAL A 151 -38.82 13.02 23.37
N ILE A 152 -38.27 13.85 22.50
CA ILE A 152 -37.88 13.46 21.15
C ILE A 152 -36.40 13.07 21.06
N GLY A 153 -35.54 13.65 21.90
CA GLY A 153 -34.11 13.63 21.64
C GLY A 153 -33.25 14.11 22.80
N ARG A 154 -31.96 14.31 22.50
CA ARG A 154 -30.99 14.91 23.42
C ARG A 154 -30.06 15.89 22.73
N LEU A 155 -29.59 16.88 23.48
CA LEU A 155 -28.53 17.78 23.03
C LEU A 155 -27.16 17.09 23.10
N THR A 156 -26.51 16.88 21.95
CA THR A 156 -25.21 16.21 21.82
C THR A 156 -24.03 17.19 21.82
N ARG A 157 -24.20 18.41 21.26
CA ARG A 157 -23.18 19.47 21.18
C ARG A 157 -23.79 20.85 21.43
N GLY A 158 -22.98 21.83 21.84
CA GLY A 158 -23.42 23.22 22.04
C GLY A 158 -24.15 23.48 23.36
N ARG A 159 -23.79 22.74 24.43
CA ARG A 159 -24.39 22.89 25.77
C ARG A 159 -24.25 24.29 26.35
N SER A 160 -23.07 24.92 26.18
CA SER A 160 -22.85 26.32 26.57
C SER A 160 -23.74 27.24 25.74
N ILE A 161 -23.77 27.07 24.42
CA ILE A 161 -24.61 27.87 23.51
C ILE A 161 -26.06 27.89 23.98
N ILE A 162 -26.68 26.71 24.17
CA ILE A 162 -28.09 26.63 24.62
C ILE A 162 -28.33 27.20 26.02
N SER A 163 -27.32 27.13 26.91
CA SER A 163 -27.43 27.68 28.27
C SER A 163 -27.36 29.21 28.28
N ASP A 164 -26.57 29.76 27.36
CA ASP A 164 -26.24 31.17 27.26
C ASP A 164 -27.26 31.95 26.40
N LEU A 165 -28.17 31.28 25.70
CA LEU A 165 -29.30 31.93 25.03
C LEU A 165 -30.22 32.61 26.04
N ASP A 166 -30.64 33.84 25.76
CA ASP A 166 -31.52 34.67 26.59
C ASP A 166 -32.91 34.81 25.95
N GLU A 167 -33.90 35.24 26.73
CA GLU A 167 -35.24 35.50 26.19
C GLU A 167 -35.17 36.59 25.12
N GLY A 168 -35.78 36.31 23.96
CA GLY A 168 -35.70 37.17 22.78
C GLY A 168 -34.56 36.84 21.81
N ASP A 169 -33.56 36.05 22.19
CA ASP A 169 -32.66 35.43 21.22
C ASP A 169 -33.45 34.52 20.27
N GLU A 170 -32.90 34.21 19.10
CA GLU A 170 -33.57 33.35 18.12
C GLU A 170 -32.66 32.25 17.60
N ILE A 171 -33.30 31.14 17.23
CA ILE A 171 -32.71 30.14 16.36
C ILE A 171 -32.78 30.67 14.93
N GLU A 172 -31.62 30.85 14.30
CA GLU A 172 -31.51 31.35 12.93
C GLU A 172 -31.91 30.27 11.92
N GLU A 173 -31.50 29.02 12.19
CA GLU A 173 -31.70 27.91 11.27
C GLU A 173 -31.67 26.57 12.01
N ILE A 174 -32.52 25.63 11.59
CA ILE A 174 -32.43 24.23 12.00
C ILE A 174 -32.31 23.36 10.75
N ASN A 175 -31.22 22.62 10.62
CA ASN A 175 -30.95 21.75 9.46
C ASN A 175 -30.64 20.33 9.89
N PRO A 176 -31.04 19.31 9.10
CA PRO A 176 -30.51 17.97 9.28
C PRO A 176 -29.00 17.97 9.00
N ILE A 177 -28.24 17.21 9.78
CA ILE A 177 -26.81 17.02 9.53
C ILE A 177 -26.65 16.12 8.31
N VAL A 178 -25.96 16.60 7.28
CA VAL A 178 -25.64 15.82 6.07
C VAL A 178 -24.37 15.01 6.34
N THR A 179 -24.39 13.69 6.11
CA THR A 179 -23.16 12.88 6.17
C THR A 179 -22.25 13.22 4.99
N GLU A 180 -20.94 13.18 5.22
CA GLU A 180 -19.98 13.15 4.10
C GLU A 180 -20.24 11.92 3.24
N ALA A 181 -19.96 12.03 1.93
CA ALA A 181 -20.07 10.90 1.02
C ALA A 181 -19.07 9.82 1.45
N GLU A 182 -19.58 8.63 1.78
CA GLU A 182 -18.73 7.51 2.17
C GLU A 182 -18.30 6.77 0.90
N ARG A 183 -16.98 6.71 0.64
CA ARG A 183 -16.42 5.88 -0.43
C ARG A 183 -16.41 4.43 0.04
N VAL A 184 -17.22 3.59 -0.60
CA VAL A 184 -17.31 2.15 -0.31
C VAL A 184 -16.85 1.38 -1.53
N GLY A 185 -15.97 0.40 -1.35
CA GLY A 185 -15.43 -0.37 -2.45
C GLY A 185 -15.02 -1.78 -2.06
N PHE A 186 -14.47 -2.49 -3.03
CA PHE A 186 -13.89 -3.81 -2.87
C PHE A 186 -12.79 -4.03 -3.91
N VAL A 187 -12.00 -5.08 -3.71
CA VAL A 187 -11.01 -5.54 -4.70
C VAL A 187 -11.45 -6.88 -5.29
N THR A 188 -11.14 -7.10 -6.56
CA THR A 188 -11.47 -8.33 -7.30
C THR A 188 -10.39 -8.68 -8.31
N THR A 189 -10.25 -9.97 -8.60
CA THR A 189 -9.50 -10.48 -9.76
C THR A 189 -10.45 -11.07 -10.82
N ASP A 190 -11.75 -11.10 -10.56
CA ASP A 190 -12.76 -11.65 -11.47
C ASP A 190 -13.13 -10.66 -12.57
N MET A 191 -12.72 -10.98 -13.80
CA MET A 191 -13.02 -10.20 -15.00
C MET A 191 -14.50 -10.17 -15.36
N ASN A 192 -15.32 -11.04 -14.78
CA ASN A 192 -16.77 -11.04 -14.99
C ASN A 192 -17.53 -10.12 -14.03
N THR A 193 -16.82 -9.44 -13.11
CA THR A 193 -17.42 -8.49 -12.17
C THR A 193 -18.26 -7.45 -12.95
N GLU A 194 -19.52 -7.29 -12.56
CA GLU A 194 -20.41 -6.29 -13.17
C GLU A 194 -20.16 -4.91 -12.53
N ILE A 195 -19.94 -3.92 -13.39
CA ILE A 195 -19.69 -2.53 -13.06
C ILE A 195 -20.98 -1.73 -13.27
N GLY A 196 -21.32 -0.93 -12.27
CA GLY A 196 -22.44 0.00 -12.27
C GLY A 196 -22.07 1.39 -12.78
N GLU A 197 -23.11 2.14 -13.17
CA GLU A 197 -22.99 3.56 -13.54
C GLU A 197 -22.40 4.37 -12.38
N GLY A 198 -21.42 5.22 -12.68
CA GLY A 198 -20.76 6.11 -11.72
C GLY A 198 -19.70 5.44 -10.84
N GLN A 199 -19.44 4.13 -11.00
CA GLN A 199 -18.35 3.48 -10.26
C GLN A 199 -16.97 3.88 -10.78
N GLU A 200 -15.99 3.85 -9.88
CA GLU A 200 -14.59 4.05 -10.20
C GLU A 200 -13.85 2.71 -10.23
N ILE A 201 -12.96 2.54 -11.20
CA ILE A 201 -12.16 1.34 -11.41
C ILE A 201 -10.69 1.74 -11.30
N PHE A 202 -9.91 1.07 -10.44
CA PHE A 202 -8.46 1.23 -10.33
C PHE A 202 -7.77 -0.09 -10.62
N THR A 203 -7.00 -0.12 -11.71
CA THR A 203 -6.30 -1.32 -12.21
C THR A 203 -4.83 -1.37 -11.79
N TYR A 204 -4.27 -0.25 -11.32
CA TYR A 204 -2.91 -0.16 -10.84
C TYR A 204 -2.77 0.91 -9.74
N ALA A 205 -1.65 0.86 -9.02
CA ALA A 205 -1.17 1.93 -8.15
C ALA A 205 0.03 2.63 -8.80
N LYS A 206 -0.03 3.96 -8.93
CA LYS A 206 1.11 4.76 -9.42
C LYS A 206 1.89 5.32 -8.24
N VAL A 207 3.16 5.00 -8.18
CA VAL A 207 4.10 5.39 -7.13
C VAL A 207 5.04 6.46 -7.66
N LYS A 208 4.99 7.64 -7.07
CA LYS A 208 6.02 8.67 -7.25
C LYS A 208 7.16 8.40 -6.28
N LEU A 209 8.36 8.18 -6.80
CA LEU A 209 9.55 7.95 -5.99
C LEU A 209 10.23 9.29 -5.64
N LEU A 210 10.88 9.32 -4.48
CA LEU A 210 11.50 10.51 -3.90
C LEU A 210 13.01 10.49 -4.15
N GLN A 211 13.54 11.61 -4.66
CA GLN A 211 14.97 11.75 -4.96
C GLN A 211 15.83 11.70 -3.71
N GLU A 212 15.28 12.06 -2.55
CA GLU A 212 15.96 12.09 -1.25
C GLU A 212 16.25 10.68 -0.68
N ALA A 213 15.72 9.63 -1.30
CA ALA A 213 15.92 8.25 -0.89
C ALA A 213 16.27 7.34 -2.10
N PRO A 214 17.41 7.58 -2.77
CA PRO A 214 17.76 6.89 -4.01
C PRO A 214 17.99 5.38 -3.83
N MET A 215 18.60 4.94 -2.73
CA MET A 215 18.83 3.51 -2.46
C MET A 215 17.52 2.80 -2.09
N SER A 216 16.67 3.44 -1.29
CA SER A 216 15.35 2.90 -0.95
C SER A 216 14.41 2.83 -2.16
N SER A 217 14.52 3.80 -3.07
CA SER A 217 13.80 3.80 -4.35
C SER A 217 14.26 2.65 -5.24
N GLU A 218 15.58 2.47 -5.40
CA GLU A 218 16.16 1.35 -6.17
C GLU A 218 15.77 -0.01 -5.58
N HIS A 219 15.71 -0.12 -4.25
CA HIS A 219 15.22 -1.30 -3.55
C HIS A 219 13.76 -1.62 -3.90
N PHE A 220 12.89 -0.60 -3.98
CA PHE A 220 11.51 -0.78 -4.39
C PHE A 220 11.34 -1.13 -5.88
N LEU A 221 12.13 -0.49 -6.75
CA LEU A 221 12.16 -0.79 -8.18
C LEU A 221 12.58 -2.24 -8.44
N SER A 222 13.59 -2.71 -7.70
CA SER A 222 14.00 -4.12 -7.71
C SER A 222 12.90 -5.05 -7.18
N LEU A 223 12.19 -4.67 -6.12
CA LEU A 223 11.11 -5.47 -5.53
C LEU A 223 9.96 -5.63 -6.51
N THR A 224 9.64 -4.57 -7.23
CA THR A 224 8.56 -4.49 -8.22
C THR A 224 9.07 -4.64 -9.66
N ARG A 225 10.18 -5.35 -9.87
CA ARG A 225 10.79 -5.54 -11.19
C ARG A 225 9.88 -6.19 -12.23
N ASP A 226 8.93 -6.99 -11.74
CA ASP A 226 7.88 -7.59 -12.54
C ASP A 226 6.62 -6.72 -12.52
N GLY A 227 6.71 -5.42 -12.27
CA GLY A 227 5.59 -4.51 -12.17
C GLY A 227 4.57 -4.86 -11.09
N THR A 228 4.82 -5.80 -10.18
CA THR A 228 3.85 -6.19 -9.15
C THR A 228 4.36 -5.94 -7.74
N PHE A 229 3.44 -5.57 -6.84
CA PHE A 229 3.68 -5.45 -5.42
C PHE A 229 2.84 -6.50 -4.69
N ASN A 230 3.51 -7.52 -4.15
CA ASN A 230 2.87 -8.62 -3.44
C ASN A 230 2.71 -8.29 -1.95
N ILE A 231 1.49 -8.47 -1.43
CA ILE A 231 1.16 -8.12 -0.05
C ILE A 231 1.32 -9.37 0.84
N ASP A 232 2.41 -9.40 1.59
CA ASP A 232 2.77 -10.51 2.47
C ASP A 232 2.24 -10.29 3.90
N ASP A 233 2.03 -9.04 4.31
CA ASP A 233 1.60 -8.64 5.64
C ASP A 233 0.62 -7.45 5.58
N TYR A 234 -0.34 -7.43 6.49
CA TYR A 234 -1.47 -6.50 6.48
C TYR A 234 -1.91 -6.10 7.89
N THR A 235 -2.15 -4.81 8.08
CA THR A 235 -2.86 -4.25 9.24
C THR A 235 -3.82 -3.16 8.81
N ASN A 236 -4.66 -2.67 9.73
CA ASN A 236 -5.50 -1.48 9.51
C ASN A 236 -4.69 -0.21 9.16
N SER A 237 -3.37 -0.23 9.30
CA SER A 237 -2.52 0.95 9.11
C SER A 237 -1.51 0.86 7.97
N TYR A 238 -1.24 -0.34 7.47
CA TYR A 238 -0.31 -0.54 6.37
C TYR A 238 -0.52 -1.91 5.71
N LEU A 239 -0.04 -2.01 4.48
CA LEU A 239 0.30 -3.25 3.77
C LEU A 239 1.82 -3.35 3.69
N ALA A 240 2.36 -4.56 3.59
CA ALA A 240 3.80 -4.73 3.43
C ALA A 240 4.19 -5.94 2.57
N SER A 241 5.34 -5.81 1.92
CA SER A 241 6.00 -6.89 1.19
C SER A 241 7.31 -7.29 1.87
N GLU A 242 7.52 -8.58 2.04
CA GLU A 242 8.69 -9.20 2.66
C GLU A 242 9.70 -9.75 1.65
N SER A 243 9.45 -9.60 0.34
CA SER A 243 10.25 -10.20 -0.73
C SER A 243 11.75 -9.88 -0.65
N LEU A 244 12.11 -8.69 -0.15
CA LEU A 244 13.49 -8.24 0.03
C LEU A 244 13.90 -8.06 1.50
N LYS A 245 13.16 -8.67 2.43
CA LYS A 245 13.48 -8.68 3.86
C LYS A 245 14.86 -9.31 4.08
N GLY A 246 15.66 -8.71 4.95
CA GLY A 246 17.04 -9.09 5.24
C GLY A 246 18.11 -8.28 4.50
N LEU A 247 17.72 -7.39 3.58
CA LEU A 247 18.64 -6.42 2.98
C LEU A 247 18.77 -5.18 3.87
N SER A 248 20.02 -4.76 4.09
CA SER A 248 20.34 -3.55 4.84
C SER A 248 20.31 -2.35 3.89
N LEU A 249 19.80 -1.22 4.37
CA LEU A 249 19.83 0.05 3.65
C LEU A 249 20.42 1.13 4.57
N PRO A 250 21.12 2.13 4.01
CA PRO A 250 21.55 3.29 4.79
C PRO A 250 20.31 4.07 5.27
N ILE A 251 20.51 4.90 6.29
CA ILE A 251 19.49 5.89 6.65
C ILE A 251 19.47 6.95 5.56
N GLU A 252 18.28 7.25 5.04
CA GLU A 252 18.05 8.27 4.02
C GLU A 252 17.01 9.28 4.54
N ASN A 253 15.81 9.27 3.96
CA ASN A 253 14.77 10.25 4.24
C ASN A 253 13.83 9.82 5.40
N ILE A 254 13.96 10.46 6.55
CA ILE A 254 13.09 10.25 7.72
C ILE A 254 12.05 11.37 7.78
N GLN A 255 10.80 11.04 7.45
CA GLN A 255 9.68 11.99 7.48
C GLN A 255 8.38 11.34 7.98
N TYR A 256 7.30 12.13 8.02
CA TYR A 256 5.98 11.61 8.35
C TYR A 256 5.59 10.52 7.36
N ARG A 257 5.02 9.43 7.90
CA ARG A 257 4.54 8.30 7.13
C ARG A 257 3.05 8.49 6.95
N SER A 258 2.71 9.44 6.09
CA SER A 258 1.33 9.81 5.79
C SER A 258 0.60 8.65 5.11
N LYS A 259 -0.74 8.72 5.08
CA LYS A 259 -1.53 7.82 4.24
C LYS A 259 -0.98 7.87 2.80
N TYR A 260 -0.88 6.70 2.17
CA TYR A 260 -0.36 6.47 0.83
C TYR A 260 1.15 6.67 0.64
N TYR A 261 1.90 6.95 1.71
CA TYR A 261 3.35 6.95 1.62
C TYR A 261 3.89 5.53 1.66
N LEU A 262 5.03 5.30 1.00
CA LEU A 262 5.78 4.06 1.06
C LEU A 262 7.08 4.25 1.85
N THR A 263 7.41 3.24 2.64
CA THR A 263 8.67 3.21 3.39
C THR A 263 9.34 1.87 3.30
N VAL A 264 10.66 1.85 3.42
CA VAL A 264 11.42 0.62 3.65
C VAL A 264 12.08 0.71 5.01
N ARG A 265 12.11 -0.41 5.73
CA ARG A 265 12.80 -0.47 7.01
C ARG A 265 14.30 -0.59 6.79
N ASN A 266 15.10 0.32 7.33
CA ASN A 266 16.55 0.33 7.11
C ASN A 266 17.34 -0.55 8.11
N GLU A 267 16.78 -0.83 9.30
CA GLU A 267 17.45 -1.58 10.37
C GLU A 267 16.52 -2.52 11.17
N GLY A 268 17.13 -3.38 12.00
CA GLY A 268 16.43 -4.35 12.85
C GLY A 268 16.03 -5.65 12.12
N ALA A 269 15.21 -6.47 12.79
CA ALA A 269 14.84 -7.80 12.29
C ALA A 269 14.04 -7.77 10.97
N GLU A 270 13.27 -6.70 10.74
CA GLU A 270 12.42 -6.52 9.57
C GLU A 270 13.08 -5.62 8.49
N LYS A 271 14.40 -5.42 8.54
CA LYS A 271 15.11 -4.60 7.53
C LYS A 271 14.84 -5.08 6.11
N GLY A 272 14.75 -4.15 5.15
CA GLY A 272 14.42 -4.44 3.75
C GLY A 272 12.94 -4.70 3.48
N LYS A 273 12.09 -4.83 4.51
CA LYS A 273 10.63 -4.92 4.35
C LYS A 273 10.09 -3.57 3.87
N VAL A 274 9.24 -3.60 2.85
CA VAL A 274 8.60 -2.41 2.26
C VAL A 274 7.16 -2.32 2.76
N TYR A 275 6.73 -1.11 3.12
CA TYR A 275 5.43 -0.81 3.69
C TYR A 275 4.72 0.25 2.83
N ALA A 276 3.43 0.08 2.59
CA ALA A 276 2.52 1.09 2.04
C ALA A 276 1.48 1.46 3.10
N TYR A 277 1.40 2.72 3.51
CA TYR A 277 0.56 3.14 4.64
C TYR A 277 -0.88 3.45 4.24
N LYS A 278 -1.83 2.96 5.05
CA LYS A 278 -3.28 3.25 4.95
C LYS A 278 -3.72 4.36 5.90
N GLY A 279 -2.82 4.85 6.76
CA GLY A 279 -3.10 5.94 7.68
C GLY A 279 -1.83 6.59 8.20
N ASN A 280 -1.98 7.80 8.74
CA ASN A 280 -0.86 8.62 9.17
C ASN A 280 -0.10 7.99 10.35
N ARG A 281 1.22 8.05 10.29
CA ARG A 281 2.14 7.62 11.35
C ARG A 281 3.26 8.63 11.52
N LEU A 282 3.74 8.74 12.77
CA LEU A 282 4.88 9.59 13.10
C LEU A 282 6.16 9.09 12.42
N PRO A 283 7.14 9.99 12.18
CA PRO A 283 8.47 9.61 11.72
C PRO A 283 9.12 8.58 12.64
N HIS A 284 9.96 7.72 12.08
CA HIS A 284 10.72 6.74 12.84
C HIS A 284 12.09 6.52 12.17
N THR A 285 13.18 6.51 12.95
CA THR A 285 14.55 6.45 12.43
C THR A 285 14.84 5.19 11.61
N SER A 286 14.24 4.07 12.01
CA SER A 286 14.35 2.79 11.28
C SER A 286 13.58 2.72 9.96
N HIS A 287 12.91 3.78 9.51
CA HIS A 287 12.13 3.80 8.26
C HIS A 287 12.58 4.93 7.35
N ASN A 288 12.99 4.57 6.13
CA ASN A 288 13.20 5.53 5.05
C ASN A 288 11.91 5.67 4.26
N VAL A 289 11.43 6.90 4.09
CA VAL A 289 10.30 7.20 3.21
C VAL A 289 10.84 7.49 1.81
N PHE A 290 10.40 6.70 0.84
CA PHE A 290 10.98 6.72 -0.51
C PHE A 290 9.97 6.99 -1.61
N GLY A 291 8.67 7.00 -1.32
CA GLY A 291 7.66 7.22 -2.35
C GLY A 291 6.27 7.53 -1.81
N GLU A 292 5.40 7.92 -2.72
CA GLU A 292 4.00 8.23 -2.48
C GLU A 292 3.13 7.61 -3.58
N ILE A 293 2.02 6.98 -3.19
CA ILE A 293 1.01 6.49 -4.12
C ILE A 293 0.14 7.67 -4.53
N ILE A 294 0.39 8.18 -5.73
CA ILE A 294 -0.30 9.36 -6.29
C ILE A 294 -1.57 9.00 -7.06
N GLN A 295 -1.79 7.72 -7.35
CA GLN A 295 -2.97 7.20 -8.05
C GLN A 295 -3.23 5.77 -7.59
N GLY A 296 -4.50 5.39 -7.43
CA GLY A 296 -4.87 4.06 -6.93
C GLY A 296 -4.75 3.92 -5.41
N GLY A 297 -4.80 5.01 -4.64
CA GLY A 297 -4.81 4.94 -3.18
C GLY A 297 -6.00 4.12 -2.63
N ASP A 298 -7.16 4.20 -3.27
CA ASP A 298 -8.33 3.42 -2.85
C ASP A 298 -8.14 1.91 -3.11
N LEU A 299 -7.45 1.52 -4.18
CA LEU A 299 -7.06 0.11 -4.41
C LEU A 299 -6.26 -0.43 -3.21
N ILE A 300 -5.35 0.38 -2.68
CA ILE A 300 -4.51 0.06 -1.51
C ILE A 300 -5.35 0.02 -0.23
N ASP A 301 -6.38 0.86 -0.11
CA ASP A 301 -7.26 0.85 1.05
C ASP A 301 -8.10 -0.43 1.17
N TYR A 302 -8.40 -1.09 0.06
CA TYR A 302 -9.20 -2.32 0.06
C TYR A 302 -8.38 -3.61 -0.10
N ALA A 303 -7.10 -3.50 -0.45
CA ALA A 303 -6.21 -4.65 -0.57
C ALA A 303 -5.92 -5.32 0.79
N THR A 304 -5.63 -6.62 0.73
CA THR A 304 -5.43 -7.51 1.87
C THR A 304 -4.22 -8.44 1.67
N GLN A 305 -3.89 -9.23 2.69
CA GLN A 305 -2.79 -10.19 2.60
C GLN A 305 -3.08 -11.26 1.54
N GLY A 306 -2.09 -11.52 0.68
CA GLY A 306 -2.18 -12.45 -0.45
C GLY A 306 -2.55 -11.79 -1.77
N ASP A 307 -2.97 -10.53 -1.75
CA ASP A 307 -3.25 -9.77 -2.98
C ASP A 307 -1.96 -9.33 -3.67
N THR A 308 -2.05 -9.21 -5.00
CA THR A 308 -0.99 -8.67 -5.86
C THR A 308 -1.47 -7.38 -6.51
N VAL A 309 -0.75 -6.28 -6.32
CA VAL A 309 -1.09 -4.97 -6.89
C VAL A 309 -0.23 -4.69 -8.11
N TYR A 310 -0.84 -4.39 -9.26
CA TYR A 310 -0.10 -3.89 -10.41
C TYR A 310 0.42 -2.48 -10.07
N THR A 311 1.73 -2.28 -10.17
CA THR A 311 2.41 -1.08 -9.71
C THR A 311 3.19 -0.43 -10.85
N MET A 312 3.02 0.87 -10.99
CA MET A 312 3.81 1.70 -11.91
C MET A 312 4.60 2.71 -11.10
N THR A 313 5.82 3.02 -11.53
CA THR A 313 6.68 3.99 -10.84
C THR A 313 6.96 5.21 -11.71
N GLU A 314 7.12 6.35 -11.05
CA GLU A 314 7.62 7.59 -11.61
C GLU A 314 8.78 8.10 -10.74
N PRO A 315 10.03 8.11 -11.23
CA PRO A 315 10.46 7.65 -12.55
C PRO A 315 10.37 6.13 -12.76
N LYS A 316 10.48 5.71 -14.03
CA LYS A 316 10.63 4.30 -14.41
C LYS A 316 12.01 3.79 -13.99
N TRP A 317 12.12 2.47 -13.82
CA TRP A 317 13.42 1.86 -13.52
C TRP A 317 14.41 2.04 -14.67
N MET A 318 15.60 2.56 -14.38
CA MET A 318 16.66 2.79 -15.37
C MET A 318 17.68 1.65 -15.43
N MET A 319 17.35 0.47 -14.90
CA MET A 319 18.19 -0.73 -14.96
C MET A 319 18.03 -1.41 -16.32
N MET A 320 19.10 -1.38 -17.12
CA MET A 320 19.16 -1.95 -18.46
C MET A 320 20.20 -3.08 -18.61
N VAL A 321 20.80 -3.51 -17.50
CA VAL A 321 21.61 -4.74 -17.46
C VAL A 321 20.78 -5.92 -17.98
N GLY A 322 21.39 -6.80 -18.77
CA GLY A 322 20.71 -7.95 -19.40
C GLY A 322 20.24 -7.69 -20.83
N HIS A 323 20.11 -6.43 -21.23
CA HIS A 323 19.77 -6.04 -22.60
C HIS A 323 21.02 -5.91 -23.47
N THR A 324 20.82 -5.87 -24.78
CA THR A 324 21.88 -5.57 -25.76
C THR A 324 22.23 -4.08 -25.77
N GLN A 325 23.46 -3.73 -26.11
CA GLN A 325 23.90 -2.33 -26.19
C GLN A 325 22.96 -1.46 -27.04
N LYS A 326 22.42 -2.01 -28.13
CA LYS A 326 21.46 -1.33 -29.01
C LYS A 326 20.10 -1.09 -28.36
N GLU A 327 19.56 -2.08 -27.63
CA GLU A 327 18.31 -1.90 -26.89
C GLU A 327 18.47 -0.86 -25.78
N VAL A 328 19.64 -0.84 -25.13
CA VAL A 328 19.98 0.13 -24.10
C VAL A 328 20.07 1.55 -24.67
N GLU A 329 20.71 1.73 -25.83
CA GLU A 329 20.76 3.00 -26.55
C GLU A 329 19.36 3.55 -26.85
N ALA A 330 18.51 2.73 -27.46
CA ALA A 330 17.14 3.12 -27.82
C ALA A 330 16.25 3.41 -26.60
N PHE A 331 16.53 2.80 -25.45
CA PHE A 331 15.85 3.11 -24.20
C PHE A 331 16.27 4.48 -23.67
N PHE A 332 17.58 4.71 -23.51
CA PHE A 332 18.08 5.96 -22.92
C PHE A 332 17.90 7.17 -23.83
N GLU A 333 17.94 7.01 -25.16
CA GLU A 333 17.63 8.09 -26.11
C GLU A 333 16.20 8.63 -25.90
N ARG A 334 15.21 7.74 -25.67
CA ARG A 334 13.81 8.13 -25.39
C ARG A 334 13.65 8.88 -24.08
N GLU A 335 14.51 8.60 -23.12
CA GLU A 335 14.53 9.24 -21.79
C GLU A 335 15.49 10.44 -21.75
N ASN A 336 16.06 10.85 -22.89
CA ASN A 336 17.07 11.92 -23.03
C ASN A 336 18.31 11.74 -22.14
N ILE A 337 18.81 10.51 -22.03
CA ILE A 337 20.00 10.13 -21.29
C ILE A 337 21.08 9.65 -22.28
N GLU A 338 22.32 10.13 -22.13
CA GLU A 338 23.44 9.69 -22.96
C GLU A 338 23.97 8.32 -22.52
N GLN A 339 24.17 7.40 -23.46
CA GLN A 339 24.84 6.12 -23.20
C GLN A 339 26.32 6.18 -23.61
N VAL A 340 27.21 5.84 -22.67
CA VAL A 340 28.64 5.62 -22.96
C VAL A 340 28.93 4.12 -22.93
N ARG A 341 29.28 3.53 -24.08
CA ARG A 341 29.58 2.10 -24.20
C ARG A 341 31.03 1.80 -23.85
N GLU A 342 31.27 0.79 -23.02
CA GLU A 342 32.58 0.25 -22.65
C GLU A 342 32.63 -1.28 -22.78
N GLY A 343 33.84 -1.83 -22.81
CA GLY A 343 34.06 -3.27 -23.02
C GLY A 343 33.80 -3.64 -24.47
N ASN A 344 32.81 -4.50 -24.71
CA ASN A 344 32.30 -4.73 -26.06
C ASN A 344 31.23 -3.68 -26.40
N THR A 345 31.49 -2.89 -27.45
CA THR A 345 30.63 -1.80 -27.92
C THR A 345 29.70 -2.21 -29.07
N ASP A 346 29.82 -3.46 -29.56
CA ASP A 346 28.97 -4.01 -30.61
C ASP A 346 27.49 -3.95 -30.20
N ASP A 347 26.59 -3.73 -31.17
CA ASP A 347 25.16 -3.58 -30.94
C ASP A 347 24.51 -4.77 -30.21
N ASP A 348 25.00 -5.98 -30.49
CA ASP A 348 24.52 -7.26 -29.93
C ASP A 348 25.21 -7.65 -28.62
N ALA A 349 26.18 -6.86 -28.15
CA ALA A 349 26.84 -7.12 -26.88
C ALA A 349 25.84 -6.97 -25.72
N VAL A 350 25.84 -7.93 -24.80
CA VAL A 350 24.97 -7.93 -23.62
C VAL A 350 25.57 -7.04 -22.55
N VAL A 351 24.80 -6.07 -22.06
CA VAL A 351 25.19 -5.19 -20.96
C VAL A 351 25.18 -5.97 -19.65
N VAL A 352 26.33 -6.11 -19.03
CA VAL A 352 26.51 -6.82 -17.74
C VAL A 352 26.72 -5.86 -16.57
N ASP A 353 27.02 -4.60 -16.86
CA ASP A 353 27.15 -3.56 -15.86
C ASP A 353 26.71 -2.19 -16.35
N GLN A 354 26.24 -1.37 -15.42
CA GLN A 354 25.94 0.04 -15.67
C GLN A 354 26.40 0.91 -14.50
N SER A 355 26.79 2.15 -14.80
CA SER A 355 27.19 3.14 -13.82
C SER A 355 26.79 4.54 -14.30
N PRO A 356 26.08 5.34 -13.50
CA PRO A 356 25.58 5.05 -12.14
C PRO A 356 24.64 3.85 -12.08
N ALA A 357 24.53 3.23 -10.90
CA ALA A 357 23.67 2.06 -10.71
C ALA A 357 22.24 2.43 -10.31
N LEU A 358 22.06 3.58 -9.65
CA LEU A 358 20.76 4.02 -9.14
C LEU A 358 20.01 4.85 -10.17
N THR A 359 18.71 4.63 -10.25
CA THR A 359 17.81 5.35 -11.16
C THR A 359 17.88 6.86 -11.00
N MET A 360 17.86 7.34 -9.74
CA MET A 360 17.89 8.77 -9.45
C MET A 360 19.21 9.42 -9.88
N ASP A 361 20.35 8.72 -9.67
CA ASP A 361 21.67 9.23 -10.07
C ASP A 361 21.80 9.32 -11.59
N ILE A 362 21.28 8.33 -12.33
CA ILE A 362 21.28 8.35 -13.80
C ILE A 362 20.49 9.54 -14.32
N MET A 363 19.33 9.82 -13.74
CA MET A 363 18.50 10.96 -14.14
C MET A 363 19.14 12.31 -13.80
N ASP A 364 19.81 12.42 -12.65
CA ASP A 364 20.49 13.64 -12.24
C ASP A 364 21.72 13.94 -13.12
N ILE A 365 22.51 12.90 -13.43
CA ILE A 365 23.72 13.03 -14.26
C ILE A 365 23.38 13.19 -15.74
N GLY A 366 22.28 12.59 -16.21
CA GLY A 366 21.88 12.60 -17.62
C GLY A 366 22.75 11.72 -18.53
N SER A 367 23.60 10.88 -17.96
CA SER A 367 24.41 9.91 -18.72
C SER A 367 24.65 8.62 -17.94
N VAL A 368 24.85 7.52 -18.67
CA VAL A 368 25.09 6.18 -18.11
C VAL A 368 26.15 5.45 -18.91
N ARG A 369 27.16 4.97 -18.19
CA ARG A 369 28.18 4.08 -18.75
C ARG A 369 27.68 2.65 -18.68
N THR A 370 27.87 1.90 -19.76
CA THR A 370 27.41 0.50 -19.89
C THR A 370 28.57 -0.40 -20.33
N VAL A 371 28.76 -1.51 -19.63
CA VAL A 371 29.82 -2.48 -19.95
C VAL A 371 29.21 -3.66 -20.69
N GLY A 372 29.53 -3.81 -21.97
CA GLY A 372 29.06 -4.91 -22.81
C GLY A 372 30.03 -6.08 -22.83
N VAL A 373 29.49 -7.29 -22.94
CA VAL A 373 30.25 -8.53 -23.21
C VAL A 373 29.55 -9.33 -24.31
N LYS A 374 30.25 -10.29 -24.90
CA LYS A 374 29.61 -11.22 -25.84
C LYS A 374 28.58 -12.08 -25.10
N SER A 375 27.50 -12.45 -25.80
CA SER A 375 26.41 -13.22 -25.21
C SER A 375 26.88 -14.55 -24.58
N GLU A 376 27.91 -15.19 -25.15
CA GLU A 376 28.46 -16.45 -24.66
C GLU A 376 29.20 -16.32 -23.32
N ALA A 377 29.55 -15.09 -22.92
CA ALA A 377 30.15 -14.80 -21.62
C ALA A 377 29.11 -14.70 -20.49
N VAL A 378 27.81 -14.65 -20.82
CA VAL A 378 26.71 -14.65 -19.85
C VAL A 378 26.11 -16.05 -19.78
N LEU A 379 26.34 -16.74 -18.68
CA LEU A 379 25.94 -18.13 -18.51
C LEU A 379 24.53 -18.25 -17.95
N GLU A 380 23.68 -19.01 -18.63
CA GLU A 380 22.36 -19.37 -18.12
C GLU A 380 22.45 -20.43 -17.03
N VAL A 381 21.69 -20.24 -15.95
CA VAL A 381 21.61 -21.17 -14.82
C VAL A 381 20.17 -21.55 -14.50
N VAL A 382 19.98 -22.78 -14.03
CA VAL A 382 18.71 -23.25 -13.45
C VAL A 382 18.87 -23.30 -11.94
N LEU A 383 18.10 -22.49 -11.23
CA LEU A 383 18.14 -22.36 -9.77
C LEU A 383 17.23 -23.38 -9.09
N PHE A 384 17.69 -23.94 -7.97
CA PHE A 384 16.97 -24.94 -7.16
C PHE A 384 16.10 -24.28 -6.07
N HIS A 385 15.06 -23.56 -6.51
CA HIS A 385 14.19 -22.74 -5.65
C HIS A 385 13.54 -23.50 -4.49
N LYS A 386 13.15 -24.76 -4.71
CA LYS A 386 12.40 -25.54 -3.71
C LYS A 386 13.35 -26.25 -2.75
N GLU A 387 14.49 -26.67 -3.27
CA GLU A 387 15.42 -27.57 -2.59
C GLU A 387 16.38 -26.81 -1.67
N ALA A 388 16.80 -25.60 -2.05
CA ALA A 388 17.75 -24.79 -1.29
C ALA A 388 17.37 -23.29 -1.22
N PRO A 389 16.19 -22.93 -0.69
CA PRO A 389 15.69 -21.56 -0.72
C PRO A 389 16.58 -20.56 0.06
N ARG A 390 17.14 -20.95 1.20
CA ARG A 390 17.92 -20.04 2.06
C ARG A 390 19.29 -19.72 1.47
N THR A 391 19.96 -20.73 0.98
CA THR A 391 21.26 -20.66 0.31
C THR A 391 21.12 -19.97 -1.03
N LEU A 392 20.01 -20.19 -1.73
CA LEU A 392 19.74 -19.46 -2.97
C LEU A 392 19.52 -17.97 -2.73
N TRP A 393 18.84 -17.61 -1.63
CA TRP A 393 18.71 -16.20 -1.24
C TRP A 393 20.09 -15.56 -0.95
N TYR A 394 20.96 -16.25 -0.20
CA TYR A 394 22.34 -15.83 0.01
C TYR A 394 23.11 -15.67 -1.31
N PHE A 395 23.04 -16.65 -2.21
CA PHE A 395 23.68 -16.61 -3.52
C PHE A 395 23.21 -15.38 -4.32
N ARG A 396 21.91 -15.12 -4.35
CA ARG A 396 21.34 -13.96 -5.05
C ARG A 396 21.81 -12.64 -4.44
N LYS A 397 21.91 -12.58 -3.11
CA LYS A 397 22.41 -11.39 -2.41
C LYS A 397 23.88 -11.13 -2.74
N VAL A 398 24.74 -12.15 -2.66
CA VAL A 398 26.19 -12.00 -2.89
C VAL A 398 26.50 -11.72 -4.37
N THR A 399 25.77 -12.33 -5.30
CA THR A 399 26.00 -12.13 -6.74
C THR A 399 25.32 -10.89 -7.30
N GLY A 400 24.37 -10.28 -6.58
CA GLY A 400 23.54 -9.18 -7.06
C GLY A 400 22.32 -9.61 -7.88
N LEU A 401 22.06 -10.91 -8.06
CA LEU A 401 20.84 -11.39 -8.73
C LEU A 401 19.54 -11.04 -7.99
N ILE A 402 19.65 -10.60 -6.74
CA ILE A 402 18.49 -10.15 -5.97
C ILE A 402 17.92 -8.85 -6.53
N ASN A 403 18.78 -7.95 -7.01
CA ASN A 403 18.41 -6.62 -7.48
C ASN A 403 18.77 -6.33 -8.95
N ARG A 404 19.40 -7.29 -9.63
CA ARG A 404 19.81 -7.17 -11.03
C ARG A 404 19.49 -8.45 -11.79
N PRO A 405 19.22 -8.38 -13.10
CA PRO A 405 18.95 -9.57 -13.91
C PRO A 405 20.20 -10.41 -14.20
N ILE A 406 21.39 -9.81 -14.12
CA ILE A 406 22.68 -10.50 -14.25
C ILE A 406 23.46 -10.42 -12.94
N GLY A 407 23.87 -11.57 -12.44
CA GLY A 407 24.76 -11.73 -11.29
C GLY A 407 26.22 -11.81 -11.67
N LYS A 408 27.09 -11.43 -10.74
CA LYS A 408 28.54 -11.51 -10.88
C LYS A 408 29.12 -12.55 -9.93
N LEU A 409 29.92 -13.47 -10.47
CA LEU A 409 30.67 -14.47 -9.72
C LEU A 409 32.16 -14.19 -9.85
N ASN A 410 32.77 -13.70 -8.78
CA ASN A 410 34.19 -13.37 -8.75
C ASN A 410 34.99 -14.61 -8.34
N VAL A 411 35.91 -15.05 -9.19
CA VAL A 411 36.74 -16.23 -8.94
C VAL A 411 37.71 -15.93 -7.79
N HIS A 412 37.65 -16.77 -6.76
CA HIS A 412 38.57 -16.75 -5.62
C HIS A 412 39.73 -17.70 -5.81
N PHE A 413 39.46 -18.90 -6.34
CA PHE A 413 40.47 -19.94 -6.54
C PHE A 413 40.00 -20.89 -7.64
N SER A 414 40.92 -21.45 -8.42
CA SER A 414 40.60 -22.44 -9.44
C SER A 414 41.66 -23.54 -9.49
N VAL A 415 41.19 -24.77 -9.64
CA VAL A 415 41.99 -25.94 -10.02
C VAL A 415 41.62 -26.29 -11.46
N PRO A 416 42.54 -26.10 -12.43
CA PRO A 416 42.25 -26.30 -13.85
C PRO A 416 41.57 -27.65 -14.13
N GLY A 417 40.42 -27.60 -14.79
CA GLY A 417 39.65 -28.78 -15.19
C GLY A 417 38.91 -29.53 -14.08
N MET A 418 38.98 -29.08 -12.82
CA MET A 418 38.37 -29.79 -11.67
C MET A 418 37.39 -28.93 -10.88
N LEU A 419 37.84 -27.81 -10.28
CA LEU A 419 37.06 -27.06 -9.31
C LEU A 419 37.30 -25.56 -9.47
N ILE A 420 36.24 -24.76 -9.37
CA ILE A 420 36.34 -23.30 -9.29
C ILE A 420 35.60 -22.85 -8.03
N LEU A 421 36.25 -22.05 -7.21
CA LEU A 421 35.68 -21.40 -6.04
C LEU A 421 35.50 -19.91 -6.31
N PHE A 422 34.37 -19.38 -5.86
CA PHE A 422 34.02 -17.98 -5.97
C PHE A 422 33.98 -17.32 -4.60
N LYS A 423 34.24 -16.01 -4.57
CA LYS A 423 34.18 -15.20 -3.36
C LYS A 423 32.76 -15.23 -2.80
N GLY A 424 32.64 -15.62 -1.53
CA GLY A 424 31.43 -15.49 -0.73
C GLY A 424 31.45 -14.26 0.18
N SER A 425 30.49 -14.19 1.10
CA SER A 425 30.47 -13.26 2.23
C SER A 425 30.28 -14.05 3.52
N SER A 426 31.30 -14.09 4.37
CA SER A 426 31.24 -14.75 5.68
C SER A 426 30.23 -14.08 6.61
N GLU A 427 30.08 -12.76 6.53
CA GLU A 427 29.13 -11.97 7.32
C GLU A 427 27.68 -12.37 7.04
N GLU A 428 27.38 -12.70 5.78
CA GLU A 428 26.03 -13.06 5.32
C GLU A 428 25.75 -14.58 5.38
N ALA A 429 26.78 -15.39 5.63
CA ALA A 429 26.69 -16.85 5.57
C ALA A 429 26.26 -17.53 6.88
N GLY A 430 26.11 -16.78 7.98
CA GLY A 430 25.90 -17.33 9.33
C GLY A 430 24.65 -18.21 9.50
N THR A 431 23.69 -18.16 8.57
CA THR A 431 22.40 -18.87 8.65
C THR A 431 22.23 -19.96 7.59
N LEU A 432 23.30 -20.33 6.87
CA LEU A 432 23.28 -21.36 5.82
C LEU A 432 23.20 -22.76 6.41
N VAL A 433 21.99 -23.18 6.80
CA VAL A 433 21.73 -24.54 7.32
C VAL A 433 21.93 -25.57 6.19
N PRO A 434 22.28 -26.82 6.50
CA PRO A 434 22.32 -27.88 5.49
C PRO A 434 20.98 -28.02 4.75
N GLU A 435 21.00 -27.83 3.43
CA GLU A 435 19.83 -27.99 2.53
C GLU A 435 20.31 -28.44 1.13
N ASN A 436 19.52 -29.25 0.43
CA ASN A 436 19.87 -29.85 -0.87
C ASN A 436 21.30 -30.43 -0.95
N LEU A 437 21.63 -31.33 -0.02
CA LEU A 437 22.94 -31.95 0.04
C LEU A 437 23.16 -32.97 -1.10
N PRO A 438 24.39 -33.10 -1.63
CA PRO A 438 24.78 -34.17 -2.54
C PRO A 438 24.40 -35.57 -2.04
N LYS A 439 23.88 -36.40 -2.96
CA LYS A 439 23.53 -37.81 -2.69
C LYS A 439 24.34 -38.74 -3.59
N GLY A 440 25.36 -39.37 -3.03
CA GLY A 440 26.19 -40.39 -3.68
C GLY A 440 27.19 -39.86 -4.72
N ALA A 441 26.80 -38.91 -5.56
CA ALA A 441 27.70 -38.22 -6.48
C ALA A 441 27.22 -36.80 -6.80
N VAL A 442 28.17 -35.92 -7.13
CA VAL A 442 27.93 -34.60 -7.72
C VAL A 442 28.32 -34.65 -9.18
N LYS A 443 27.40 -34.28 -10.05
CA LYS A 443 27.68 -34.14 -11.49
C LYS A 443 28.44 -32.84 -11.74
N LYS A 444 29.29 -32.83 -12.78
CA LYS A 444 29.88 -31.58 -13.29
C LYS A 444 28.80 -30.56 -13.61
N GLY A 445 29.09 -29.28 -13.36
CA GLY A 445 28.15 -28.18 -13.61
C GLY A 445 27.13 -27.92 -12.51
N ILE A 446 27.24 -28.60 -11.38
CA ILE A 446 26.51 -28.23 -10.17
C ILE A 446 27.34 -27.21 -9.40
N LEU A 447 26.72 -26.06 -9.10
CA LEU A 447 27.29 -25.07 -8.19
C LEU A 447 26.58 -25.19 -6.84
N GLY A 448 27.38 -25.13 -5.78
CA GLY A 448 26.89 -25.14 -4.41
C GLY A 448 27.61 -24.12 -3.54
N VAL A 449 27.12 -24.00 -2.32
CA VAL A 449 27.66 -23.10 -1.30
C VAL A 449 27.97 -23.92 -0.06
N THR A 450 29.15 -23.70 0.51
CA THR A 450 29.55 -24.32 1.77
C THR A 450 28.60 -23.85 2.87
N ASN A 451 28.03 -24.80 3.61
CA ASN A 451 27.04 -24.54 4.66
C ASN A 451 27.71 -24.43 6.05
N MET A 452 26.92 -24.12 7.07
CA MET A 452 27.40 -23.86 8.44
C MET A 452 28.07 -25.05 9.13
N SER A 453 28.02 -26.27 8.56
CA SER A 453 28.73 -27.43 9.12
C SER A 453 30.25 -27.39 8.91
N ARG A 454 30.74 -26.43 8.10
CA ARG A 454 32.15 -26.28 7.74
C ARG A 454 32.66 -24.88 8.06
N ALA A 455 33.98 -24.77 8.26
CA ALA A 455 34.63 -23.50 8.60
C ALA A 455 34.54 -22.45 7.48
N ASN A 456 34.54 -22.89 6.23
CA ASN A 456 34.50 -22.01 5.05
C ASN A 456 33.05 -21.67 4.63
N CYS A 457 32.14 -21.50 5.59
CA CYS A 457 30.73 -21.21 5.33
C CYS A 457 30.58 -20.00 4.40
N GLY A 458 29.75 -20.12 3.37
CA GLY A 458 29.49 -19.09 2.38
C GLY A 458 30.37 -19.13 1.12
N VAL A 459 31.46 -19.91 1.11
CA VAL A 459 32.25 -20.11 -0.13
C VAL A 459 31.37 -20.80 -1.17
N MET A 460 31.33 -20.25 -2.38
CA MET A 460 30.60 -20.81 -3.51
C MET A 460 31.56 -21.59 -4.40
N GLY A 461 31.11 -22.67 -5.03
CA GLY A 461 31.98 -23.47 -5.87
C GLY A 461 31.23 -24.32 -6.87
N ILE A 462 31.89 -24.59 -8.01
CA ILE A 462 31.40 -25.42 -9.10
C ILE A 462 32.46 -26.47 -9.46
N ARG A 463 32.02 -27.70 -9.69
CA ARG A 463 32.88 -28.75 -10.26
C ARG A 463 32.77 -28.83 -11.77
N LEU A 464 33.91 -29.07 -12.40
CA LEU A 464 34.06 -29.31 -13.84
C LEU A 464 34.16 -30.81 -14.18
N ASP A 465 34.31 -31.66 -13.16
CA ASP A 465 34.32 -33.12 -13.22
C ASP A 465 33.26 -33.73 -12.30
N ASP A 466 32.86 -34.98 -12.59
CA ASP A 466 31.98 -35.74 -11.71
C ASP A 466 32.74 -36.21 -10.47
N SER A 467 32.13 -36.13 -9.29
CA SER A 467 32.76 -36.52 -8.03
C SER A 467 31.86 -37.42 -7.19
N LYS A 468 32.43 -38.50 -6.66
CA LYS A 468 31.77 -39.42 -5.70
C LYS A 468 32.21 -39.21 -4.25
N VAL A 469 33.13 -38.28 -4.01
CA VAL A 469 33.80 -38.11 -2.71
C VAL A 469 33.55 -36.71 -2.14
N TYR A 470 33.73 -35.67 -2.97
CA TYR A 470 33.65 -34.28 -2.56
C TYR A 470 32.52 -33.53 -3.27
N GLY A 471 31.90 -32.60 -2.55
CA GLY A 471 30.86 -31.71 -3.00
C GLY A 471 31.34 -30.60 -3.94
N PRO A 472 30.43 -29.68 -4.33
CA PRO A 472 30.70 -28.63 -5.31
C PRO A 472 31.75 -27.60 -4.87
N THR A 473 32.01 -27.46 -3.57
CA THR A 473 32.99 -26.53 -2.99
C THR A 473 34.30 -27.22 -2.56
N GLY A 474 34.44 -28.52 -2.82
CA GLY A 474 35.55 -29.33 -2.32
C GLY A 474 35.35 -29.88 -0.90
N GLU A 475 34.35 -29.41 -0.18
CA GLU A 475 33.93 -29.98 1.12
C GLU A 475 33.29 -31.38 0.93
N SER A 476 33.10 -32.16 2.01
CA SER A 476 32.35 -33.41 1.95
C SER A 476 30.86 -33.17 1.64
N PHE A 477 30.12 -34.23 1.29
CA PHE A 477 28.71 -34.12 0.85
C PHE A 477 27.76 -33.49 1.87
N ASP A 478 28.06 -33.55 3.15
CA ASP A 478 27.30 -32.87 4.21
C ASP A 478 27.63 -31.37 4.32
N GLY A 479 28.75 -30.93 3.75
CA GLY A 479 29.31 -29.59 3.90
C GLY A 479 28.88 -28.56 2.85
N ALA A 480 28.19 -28.95 1.78
CA ALA A 480 27.84 -28.05 0.69
C ALA A 480 26.40 -28.24 0.20
N ASN A 481 25.66 -27.14 0.14
CA ASN A 481 24.30 -27.08 -0.36
C ASN A 481 24.33 -26.86 -1.88
N MET A 482 23.67 -27.72 -2.66
CA MET A 482 23.57 -27.52 -4.11
C MET A 482 22.48 -26.49 -4.39
N ILE A 483 22.77 -25.48 -5.21
CA ILE A 483 21.84 -24.35 -5.42
C ILE A 483 21.46 -24.11 -6.88
N LEU A 484 22.29 -24.54 -7.82
CA LEU A 484 21.99 -24.38 -9.23
C LEU A 484 22.74 -25.40 -10.09
N SER A 485 22.31 -25.48 -11.34
CA SER A 485 22.99 -26.21 -12.40
C SER A 485 23.14 -25.36 -13.66
N PHE A 486 24.21 -25.62 -14.40
CA PHE A 486 24.40 -25.10 -15.75
C PHE A 486 23.79 -26.11 -16.74
N PRO A 487 22.62 -25.83 -17.35
CA PRO A 487 21.92 -26.79 -18.20
C PRO A 487 22.69 -27.12 -19.49
N SER A 488 23.56 -26.22 -19.95
CA SER A 488 24.31 -26.36 -21.19
C SER A 488 25.81 -26.14 -20.95
N LEU A 489 26.47 -27.06 -20.26
CA LEU A 489 27.95 -27.12 -20.26
C LEU A 489 28.45 -27.62 -21.62
N THR A 490 28.45 -26.73 -22.61
CA THR A 490 29.00 -27.01 -23.94
C THR A 490 30.53 -27.13 -23.88
N PRO A 491 31.19 -27.81 -24.84
CA PRO A 491 32.66 -27.84 -24.89
C PRO A 491 33.30 -26.44 -24.88
N PRO A 492 32.76 -25.43 -25.59
CA PRO A 492 33.22 -24.04 -25.47
C PRO A 492 33.12 -23.47 -24.06
N THR A 493 31.96 -23.65 -23.38
CA THR A 493 31.75 -23.15 -22.01
C THR A 493 32.70 -23.84 -21.02
N MET A 494 32.91 -25.15 -21.16
CA MET A 494 33.86 -25.90 -20.34
C MET A 494 35.30 -25.42 -20.56
N SER A 495 35.68 -25.19 -21.81
CA SER A 495 36.98 -24.61 -22.15
C SER A 495 37.15 -23.22 -21.55
N PHE A 496 36.13 -22.37 -21.60
CA PHE A 496 36.13 -21.05 -20.97
C PHE A 496 36.33 -21.16 -19.45
N LEU A 497 35.48 -21.94 -18.76
CA LEU A 497 35.56 -22.13 -17.31
C LEU A 497 36.91 -22.69 -16.87
N SER A 498 37.49 -23.62 -17.62
CA SER A 498 38.79 -24.25 -17.29
C SER A 498 39.98 -23.29 -17.32
N LYS A 499 39.83 -22.13 -17.99
CA LYS A 499 40.88 -21.11 -18.15
C LYS A 499 40.80 -20.00 -17.11
N LEU A 500 39.74 -20.00 -16.28
CA LEU A 500 39.51 -18.95 -15.29
C LEU A 500 40.57 -18.98 -14.18
N LYS A 501 40.98 -17.79 -13.78
CA LYS A 501 41.99 -17.53 -12.75
C LYS A 501 41.40 -16.65 -11.66
N GLU A 502 42.09 -16.61 -10.52
CA GLU A 502 41.75 -15.69 -9.45
C GLU A 502 41.66 -14.25 -9.96
N GLY A 503 40.57 -13.56 -9.62
CA GLY A 503 40.29 -12.19 -10.08
C GLY A 503 39.35 -12.12 -11.29
N ASP A 504 39.16 -13.21 -12.04
CA ASP A 504 38.20 -13.22 -13.16
C ASP A 504 36.75 -13.11 -12.65
N THR A 505 35.87 -12.56 -13.49
CA THR A 505 34.43 -12.44 -13.22
C THR A 505 33.64 -13.25 -14.23
N ILE A 506 32.69 -14.05 -13.75
CA ILE A 506 31.68 -14.72 -14.57
C ILE A 506 30.35 -14.01 -14.39
N TYR A 507 29.60 -13.88 -15.49
CA TYR A 507 28.25 -13.35 -15.47
C TYR A 507 27.24 -14.49 -15.57
N VAL A 508 26.23 -14.47 -14.71
CA VAL A 508 25.17 -15.48 -14.69
C VAL A 508 23.80 -14.83 -14.78
N LYS A 509 22.89 -15.45 -15.52
CA LYS A 509 21.47 -15.08 -15.55
C LYS A 509 20.61 -16.30 -15.32
N GLU A 510 19.50 -16.12 -14.61
CA GLU A 510 18.53 -17.19 -14.44
C GLU A 510 17.84 -17.46 -15.78
N LYS A 511 17.71 -18.74 -16.14
CA LYS A 511 16.98 -19.14 -17.34
C LYS A 511 15.49 -18.84 -17.15
N GLU A 512 14.92 -18.02 -18.03
CA GLU A 512 13.47 -17.73 -18.04
C GLU A 512 12.67 -19.02 -18.27
N LYS A 513 11.53 -19.14 -17.58
CA LYS A 513 10.68 -20.34 -17.59
C LYS A 513 9.73 -20.39 -18.76
#